data_AF-A0A529X9X7-F1
#
_entry.id   AF-A0A529X9X7-F1
#
_cell.length_a   1.000
_cell.length_b   1.000
_cell.length_c   1.000
_cell.angle_alpha   90.00
_cell.angle_beta   90.00
_cell.angle_gamma   90.00
#
_symmetry.space_group_name_H-M   'P 1'
#
loop_
_entity.id
_entity.type
_entity.pdbx_description
1 polymer ?
#
loop_
_entity_poly.entity_id
_entity_poly.type
_entity_poly.pdbx_seq_one_letter_code
_entity_poly.pdbx_strand_id
1 'polypeptide(L)'
;FPELRGRETVPMLGALAARGWITADARDALTRQYWFLRRVEHAIQMVADEQTHILPDSEEELERVALMLGFAGEAEFTQAFRASLQEVERHYAALFETAPELSAGIGNLVFTGDVDDPDTLQTLHRLGFQRPSDICRV
;
A
#
# COMPACT_ATOMS: atom_id res chain seq x y z
N PHE A 1 -4.86 17.77 15.27
CA PHE A 1 -6.07 17.00 14.93
C PHE A 1 -6.15 15.71 15.78
N PRO A 2 -6.47 15.77 17.09
CA PRO A 2 -6.73 14.57 17.91
C PRO A 2 -7.77 13.62 17.31
N GLU A 3 -8.76 14.16 16.62
CA GLU A 3 -9.84 13.44 15.95
C GLU A 3 -9.39 12.60 14.74
N LEU A 4 -8.18 12.84 14.21
CA LEU A 4 -7.57 12.02 13.15
C LEU A 4 -6.66 10.91 13.71
N ARG A 5 -6.62 10.71 15.03
CA ARG A 5 -5.78 9.69 15.70
C ARG A 5 -6.57 8.44 16.10
N GLY A 6 -7.67 8.15 15.39
CA GLY A 6 -8.41 6.91 15.55
C GLY A 6 -7.61 5.69 15.10
N ARG A 7 -7.98 4.51 15.61
CA ARG A 7 -7.29 3.24 15.31
C ARG A 7 -7.86 2.50 14.12
N GLU A 8 -9.04 2.90 13.65
CA GLU A 8 -9.78 2.22 12.59
C GLU A 8 -9.66 2.99 11.27
N THR A 9 -9.28 2.29 10.20
CA THR A 9 -9.02 2.90 8.88
C THR A 9 -10.26 3.58 8.29
N VAL A 10 -11.41 2.90 8.26
CA VAL A 10 -12.63 3.40 7.60
C VAL A 10 -13.19 4.66 8.27
N PRO A 11 -13.35 4.71 9.61
CA PRO A 11 -13.72 5.96 10.30
C PRO A 11 -12.74 7.11 10.03
N MET A 12 -11.44 6.82 9.94
CA MET A 12 -10.43 7.86 9.66
C MET A 12 -10.50 8.38 8.23
N LEU A 13 -10.81 7.53 7.24
CA LEU A 13 -11.13 7.99 5.88
C LEU A 13 -12.34 8.94 5.88
N GLY A 14 -13.36 8.64 6.68
CA GLY A 14 -14.51 9.53 6.87
C GLY A 14 -14.12 10.88 7.48
N ALA A 15 -13.27 10.87 8.51
CA ALA A 15 -12.78 12.08 9.16
C ALA A 15 -11.90 12.94 8.23
N LEU A 16 -11.08 12.32 7.39
CA LEU A 16 -10.29 13.02 6.36
C LEU A 16 -11.18 13.70 5.33
N ALA A 17 -12.20 13.01 4.82
CA ALA A 17 -13.15 13.57 3.86
C ALA A 17 -13.97 14.72 4.45
N ALA A 18 -14.42 14.59 5.70
CA ALA A 18 -15.18 15.63 6.39
C ALA A 18 -14.41 16.95 6.54
N ARG A 19 -13.07 16.89 6.49
CA ARG A 19 -12.19 18.06 6.56
C ARG A 19 -11.70 18.54 5.19
N GLY A 20 -12.11 17.88 4.10
CA GLY A 20 -11.69 18.19 2.73
C GLY A 20 -10.26 17.78 2.40
N TRP A 21 -9.66 16.85 3.14
CA TRP A 21 -8.31 16.35 2.85
C TRP A 21 -8.30 15.35 1.68
N ILE A 22 -9.40 14.62 1.54
CA ILE A 22 -9.69 13.74 0.41
C ILE A 22 -11.11 14.02 -0.08
N THR A 23 -11.40 13.68 -1.33
CA THR A 23 -12.75 13.77 -1.88
C THR A 23 -13.65 12.66 -1.30
N ALA A 24 -14.98 12.86 -1.37
CA ALA A 24 -15.93 11.81 -1.00
C ALA A 24 -15.78 10.57 -1.89
N ASP A 25 -15.47 10.76 -3.18
CA ASP A 25 -15.21 9.67 -4.11
C ASP A 25 -13.98 8.85 -3.70
N ALA A 26 -12.89 9.51 -3.31
CA ALA A 26 -11.69 8.84 -2.80
C ALA A 26 -11.97 8.09 -1.49
N ARG A 27 -12.73 8.68 -0.56
CA ARG A 27 -13.17 7.99 0.67
C ARG A 27 -13.92 6.71 0.34
N ASP A 28 -14.90 6.78 -0.57
CA ASP A 28 -15.77 5.65 -0.89
C ASP A 28 -15.03 4.56 -1.65
N ALA A 29 -14.17 4.94 -2.60
CA ALA A 29 -13.29 4.03 -3.31
C ALA A 29 -12.34 3.30 -2.35
N LEU A 30 -11.56 4.04 -1.55
CA LEU A 30 -10.62 3.46 -0.59
C LEU A 30 -11.31 2.59 0.47
N THR A 31 -12.52 2.97 0.90
CA THR A 31 -13.31 2.14 1.83
C THR A 31 -13.69 0.81 1.20
N ARG A 32 -14.15 0.80 -0.05
CA ARG A 32 -14.48 -0.45 -0.77
C ARG A 32 -13.24 -1.33 -0.95
N GLN A 33 -12.12 -0.74 -1.36
CA GLN A 33 -10.88 -1.50 -1.56
C GLN A 33 -10.31 -2.04 -0.25
N TYR A 34 -10.38 -1.28 0.84
CA TYR A 34 -9.99 -1.76 2.16
C TYR A 34 -10.75 -3.04 2.56
N TRP A 35 -12.08 -3.03 2.44
CA TRP A 35 -12.88 -4.22 2.77
C TRP A 35 -12.67 -5.38 1.80
N PHE A 36 -12.43 -5.11 0.52
CA PHE A 36 -12.07 -6.16 -0.43
C PHE A 36 -10.73 -6.80 -0.05
N LEU A 37 -9.67 -6.02 0.10
CA LEU A 37 -8.34 -6.52 0.46
C LEU A 37 -8.35 -7.24 1.81
N ARG A 38 -9.13 -6.78 2.79
CA ARG A 38 -9.29 -7.45 4.08
C ARG A 38 -9.96 -8.82 3.95
N ARG A 39 -10.94 -8.96 3.05
CA ARG A 39 -11.54 -10.27 2.74
C ARG A 39 -10.55 -11.20 2.06
N VAL A 40 -9.75 -10.68 1.12
CA VAL A 40 -8.68 -11.45 0.45
C VAL A 40 -7.66 -11.96 1.46
N GLU A 41 -7.17 -11.07 2.34
CA GLU A 41 -6.25 -11.42 3.43
C GLU A 41 -6.81 -12.56 4.30
N HIS A 42 -8.06 -12.43 4.75
CA HIS A 42 -8.69 -13.48 5.55
C HIS A 42 -8.83 -14.79 4.76
N ALA A 43 -9.16 -14.74 3.47
CA ALA A 43 -9.27 -15.94 2.64
C ALA A 43 -7.92 -16.65 2.48
N ILE A 44 -6.85 -15.89 2.27
CA ILE A 44 -5.48 -16.43 2.23
C ILE A 44 -5.13 -17.11 3.56
N GLN A 45 -5.39 -16.45 4.69
CA GLN A 45 -5.12 -17.01 6.02
C GLN A 45 -5.93 -18.29 6.27
N MET A 46 -7.18 -18.34 5.82
CA MET A 46 -8.03 -19.53 5.95
C MET A 46 -7.59 -20.69 5.04
N VAL A 47 -7.10 -20.40 3.83
CA VAL A 47 -6.63 -21.44 2.90
C VAL A 47 -5.29 -22.02 3.36
N ALA A 48 -4.39 -21.16 3.86
CA ALA A 48 -3.05 -21.55 4.33
C ALA A 48 -3.06 -22.10 5.77
N ASP A 49 -4.15 -21.90 6.53
CA ASP A 49 -4.26 -22.22 7.96
C ASP A 49 -3.15 -21.58 8.81
N GLU A 50 -2.74 -20.37 8.42
CA GLU A 50 -1.69 -19.61 9.08
C GLU A 50 -1.93 -18.10 8.97
N GLN A 51 -1.31 -17.34 9.86
CA GLN A 51 -1.34 -15.88 9.80
C GLN A 51 -0.34 -15.37 8.75
N THR A 52 -0.71 -15.45 7.48
CA THR A 52 0.09 -14.97 6.35
C THR A 52 -0.61 -13.84 5.58
N HIS A 53 0.21 -13.06 4.88
CA HIS A 53 -0.21 -12.00 3.96
C HIS A 53 0.31 -12.23 2.54
N ILE A 54 0.94 -13.39 2.31
CA ILE A 54 1.58 -13.74 1.05
C ILE A 54 0.53 -14.47 0.20
N LEU A 55 0.41 -14.08 -1.07
CA LEU A 55 -0.42 -14.83 -2.01
C LEU A 55 0.18 -16.23 -2.22
N PRO A 56 -0.64 -17.27 -2.34
CA PRO A 56 -0.14 -18.60 -2.67
C PRO A 56 0.60 -18.61 -4.02
N ASP A 57 1.70 -19.36 -4.11
CA ASP A 57 2.45 -19.54 -5.36
C ASP A 57 1.84 -20.63 -6.26
N SER A 58 0.98 -21.49 -5.69
CA SER A 58 0.30 -22.56 -6.41
C SER A 58 -1.00 -22.07 -7.05
N GLU A 59 -1.19 -22.39 -8.33
CA GLU A 59 -2.46 -22.14 -9.05
C GLU A 59 -3.66 -22.79 -8.34
N GLU A 60 -3.48 -23.99 -7.77
CA GLU A 60 -4.54 -24.70 -7.05
C GLU A 60 -4.97 -23.97 -5.77
N GLU A 61 -4.03 -23.37 -5.06
CA GLU A 61 -4.31 -22.61 -3.84
C GLU A 61 -4.94 -21.25 -4.16
N LEU A 62 -4.49 -20.59 -5.22
CA LEU A 62 -5.13 -19.38 -5.74
C LEU A 62 -6.56 -19.63 -6.21
N GLU A 63 -6.81 -20.74 -6.90
CA GLU A 63 -8.17 -21.17 -7.29
C GLU A 63 -9.05 -21.36 -6.04
N ARG A 64 -8.53 -21.99 -4.98
CA ARG A 64 -9.26 -22.15 -3.71
C ARG A 64 -9.59 -20.80 -3.05
N VAL A 65 -8.65 -19.85 -3.05
CA VAL A 65 -8.90 -18.48 -2.56
C VAL A 65 -9.97 -17.80 -3.39
N ALA A 66 -9.90 -17.90 -4.73
CA ALA A 66 -10.87 -17.31 -5.64
C ALA A 66 -12.29 -17.84 -5.38
N LEU A 67 -12.45 -19.16 -5.29
CA LEU A 67 -13.74 -19.81 -5.01
C LEU A 67 -14.27 -19.44 -3.61
N MET A 68 -13.41 -19.37 -2.59
CA MET A 68 -13.80 -18.95 -1.24
C MET A 68 -14.32 -17.50 -1.20
N LEU A 69 -13.79 -16.63 -2.07
CA LEU A 69 -14.23 -15.25 -2.23
C LEU A 69 -15.46 -15.09 -3.15
N GLY A 70 -15.93 -16.17 -3.78
CA GLY A 70 -17.11 -16.20 -4.65
C GLY A 70 -16.83 -15.84 -6.11
N PHE A 71 -15.57 -15.87 -6.56
CA PHE A 71 -15.21 -15.75 -7.97
C PHE A 71 -15.39 -17.08 -8.70
N ALA A 72 -15.51 -17.04 -10.02
CA ALA A 72 -15.66 -18.24 -10.85
C ALA A 72 -14.35 -19.05 -10.99
N GLY A 73 -13.20 -18.44 -10.70
CA GLY A 73 -11.88 -19.08 -10.73
C GLY A 73 -10.75 -18.06 -10.56
N GLU A 74 -9.51 -18.54 -10.59
CA GLU A 74 -8.28 -17.76 -10.38
C GLU A 74 -8.20 -16.55 -11.30
N ALA A 75 -8.48 -16.69 -12.59
CA ALA A 75 -8.35 -15.60 -13.56
C ALA A 75 -9.24 -14.38 -13.24
N GLU A 76 -10.50 -14.60 -12.83
CA GLU A 76 -11.42 -13.53 -12.47
C GLU A 76 -10.98 -12.85 -11.17
N PHE A 77 -10.59 -13.66 -10.18
CA PHE A 77 -10.05 -13.16 -8.91
C PHE A 77 -8.80 -12.31 -9.13
N THR A 78 -7.84 -12.81 -9.90
CA THR A 78 -6.57 -12.13 -10.19
C THR A 78 -6.81 -10.81 -10.91
N GLN A 79 -7.76 -10.75 -11.84
CA GLN A 79 -8.15 -9.50 -12.49
C GLN A 79 -8.74 -8.50 -11.48
N ALA A 80 -9.69 -8.94 -10.65
CA ALA A 80 -10.31 -8.09 -9.63
C ALA A 80 -9.29 -7.60 -8.58
N PHE A 81 -8.37 -8.48 -8.17
CA PHE A 81 -7.31 -8.18 -7.21
C PHE A 81 -6.35 -7.12 -7.76
N ARG A 82 -5.85 -7.30 -8.99
CA ARG A 82 -4.99 -6.30 -9.65
C ARG A 82 -5.71 -4.96 -9.83
N ALA A 83 -6.98 -4.97 -10.22
CA ALA A 83 -7.77 -3.75 -10.35
C ALA A 83 -7.92 -3.00 -9.02
N SER A 84 -8.12 -3.72 -7.91
CA SER A 84 -8.13 -3.13 -6.57
C SER A 84 -6.79 -2.48 -6.21
N LEU A 85 -5.67 -3.14 -6.50
CA LEU A 85 -4.34 -2.57 -6.21
C LEU A 85 -4.09 -1.30 -7.04
N GLN A 86 -4.42 -1.32 -8.32
CA GLN A 86 -4.31 -0.17 -9.20
C GLN A 86 -5.20 1.00 -8.77
N GLU A 87 -6.40 0.73 -8.23
CA GLU A 87 -7.26 1.79 -7.67
C GLU A 87 -6.60 2.50 -6.49
N VAL A 88 -6.04 1.72 -5.55
CA VAL A 88 -5.35 2.25 -4.38
C VAL A 88 -4.09 3.01 -4.80
N GLU A 89 -3.32 2.48 -5.75
CA GLU A 89 -2.14 3.12 -6.31
C GLU A 89 -2.49 4.49 -6.93
N ARG A 90 -3.56 4.59 -7.72
CA ARG A 90 -3.98 5.88 -8.30
C ARG A 90 -4.34 6.91 -7.23
N HIS A 91 -5.07 6.50 -6.19
CA HIS A 91 -5.38 7.39 -5.08
C HIS A 91 -4.14 7.83 -4.31
N TYR A 92 -3.17 6.93 -4.15
CA TYR A 92 -1.89 7.25 -3.53
C TYR A 92 -1.08 8.23 -4.39
N ALA A 93 -0.95 7.98 -5.69
CA ALA A 93 -0.24 8.86 -6.62
C ALA A 93 -0.81 10.28 -6.62
N ALA A 94 -2.14 10.42 -6.61
CA ALA A 94 -2.82 11.71 -6.54
C ALA A 94 -2.47 12.54 -5.28
N LEU A 95 -2.07 11.90 -4.17
CA LEU A 95 -1.61 12.63 -2.98
C LEU A 95 -0.26 13.33 -3.22
N PHE A 96 0.54 12.82 -4.14
CA PHE A 96 1.90 13.31 -4.42
C PHE A 96 2.01 14.06 -5.75
N GLU A 97 0.95 14.16 -6.56
CA GLU A 97 0.94 14.96 -7.79
C GLU A 97 1.32 16.43 -7.56
N THR A 98 0.98 16.98 -6.39
CA THR A 98 1.37 18.35 -5.98
C THR A 98 2.60 18.38 -5.08
N ALA A 99 3.11 17.22 -4.66
CA ALA A 99 4.36 17.19 -3.92
C ALA A 99 5.49 17.49 -4.92
N PRO A 100 6.45 18.36 -4.59
CA PRO A 100 7.65 18.49 -5.40
C PRO A 100 8.25 17.09 -5.55
N GLU A 101 8.61 16.69 -6.78
CA GLU A 101 9.37 15.46 -7.00
C GLU A 101 10.52 15.44 -6.00
N LEU A 102 10.54 14.46 -5.09
CA LEU A 102 11.64 14.30 -4.14
C LEU A 102 12.98 14.20 -4.88
N SER A 103 12.98 13.78 -6.15
CA SER A 103 14.15 13.66 -7.01
C SER A 103 14.56 14.93 -7.75
N ALA A 104 13.70 15.94 -7.94
CA ALA A 104 13.99 17.02 -8.90
C ALA A 104 15.11 17.98 -8.46
N GLY A 105 15.60 17.90 -7.22
CA GLY A 105 16.75 18.70 -6.78
C GLY A 105 17.62 18.09 -5.68
N ILE A 106 17.20 16.97 -5.08
CA ILE A 106 17.82 16.46 -3.85
C ILE A 106 18.78 15.30 -4.15
N GLY A 107 18.47 14.44 -5.14
CA GLY A 107 19.27 13.29 -5.55
C GLY A 107 18.47 11.99 -5.47
N ASN A 108 19.10 10.85 -5.82
CA ASN A 108 18.47 9.54 -5.78
C ASN A 108 18.35 9.03 -4.33
N LEU A 109 17.23 8.38 -3.99
CA LEU A 109 16.97 7.81 -2.68
C LEU A 109 16.45 6.37 -2.83
N VAL A 110 17.36 5.41 -2.77
CA VAL A 110 17.11 3.97 -2.88
C VAL A 110 17.39 3.34 -1.52
N PHE A 111 16.31 2.95 -0.85
CA PHE A 111 16.37 2.26 0.46
C PHE A 111 16.16 0.75 0.34
N THR A 112 16.00 0.24 -0.88
CA THR A 112 15.72 -1.17 -1.15
C THR A 112 17.02 -1.88 -1.58
N GLY A 113 17.71 -2.53 -0.64
CA GLY A 113 18.91 -3.34 -0.92
C GLY A 113 19.69 -3.74 0.35
N ASP A 114 20.49 -4.82 0.29
CA ASP A 114 21.35 -5.28 1.41
C ASP A 114 22.61 -4.41 1.60
N VAL A 115 22.90 -3.53 0.64
CA VAL A 115 24.09 -2.65 0.63
C VAL A 115 23.62 -1.23 0.39
N ASP A 116 24.13 -0.28 1.18
CA ASP A 116 23.84 1.14 1.04
C ASP A 116 24.15 1.61 -0.40
N ASP A 117 23.14 2.17 -1.06
CA ASP A 117 23.33 2.80 -2.38
C ASP A 117 24.15 4.11 -2.22
N PRO A 118 25.28 4.24 -2.94
CA PRO A 118 26.20 5.37 -2.76
C PRO A 118 25.57 6.73 -3.11
N ASP A 119 24.65 6.76 -4.08
CA ASP A 119 23.94 7.99 -4.47
C ASP A 119 22.95 8.41 -3.37
N THR A 120 22.35 7.45 -2.68
CA THR A 120 21.47 7.66 -1.52
C THR A 120 22.22 8.24 -0.33
N LEU A 121 23.40 7.73 0.00
CA LEU A 121 24.24 8.28 1.07
C LEU A 121 24.66 9.72 0.79
N GLN A 122 25.05 10.01 -0.45
CA GLN A 122 25.45 11.36 -0.86
C GLN A 122 24.27 12.35 -0.79
N THR A 123 23.09 11.88 -1.18
CA THR A 123 21.83 12.63 -1.09
C THR A 123 21.47 12.95 0.37
N LEU A 124 21.53 11.96 1.27
CA LEU A 124 21.29 12.16 2.71
C LEU A 124 22.32 13.11 3.35
N HIS A 125 23.59 13.04 2.94
CA HIS A 125 24.61 13.99 3.43
C HIS A 125 24.29 15.42 2.99
N ARG A 126 23.83 15.62 1.74
CA ARG A 126 23.42 16.93 1.23
C ARG A 126 22.20 17.50 1.97
N LEU A 127 21.33 16.63 2.44
CA LEU A 127 20.18 16.98 3.29
C LEU A 127 20.55 17.29 4.76
N GLY A 128 21.81 17.14 5.15
CA GLY A 128 22.30 17.49 6.49
C GLY A 128 22.31 16.31 7.49
N PHE A 129 22.08 15.08 7.04
CA PHE A 129 22.20 13.90 7.90
C PHE A 129 23.68 13.55 8.15
N GLN A 130 24.08 13.51 9.42
CA GLN A 130 25.47 13.25 9.81
C GLN A 130 25.87 11.77 9.82
N ARG A 131 24.89 10.85 9.78
CA ARG A 131 25.09 9.40 9.69
C ARG A 131 24.17 8.74 8.66
N PRO A 132 24.39 8.96 7.36
CA PRO A 132 23.54 8.42 6.30
C PRO A 132 23.40 6.88 6.33
N SER A 133 24.47 6.14 6.62
CA SER A 133 24.46 4.67 6.68
C SER A 133 23.61 4.09 7.81
N ASP A 134 23.41 4.83 8.91
CA ASP A 134 22.54 4.37 10.00
C ASP A 134 21.05 4.44 9.59
N ILE A 135 20.71 5.30 8.61
CA ILE A 135 19.34 5.56 8.15
C ILE A 135 18.93 4.56 7.07
N CYS A 136 19.86 4.12 6.23
CA CYS A 136 19.60 3.15 5.16
C CYS A 136 19.41 1.70 5.66
N ARG A 137 19.65 1.43 6.95
CA ARG A 137 19.64 0.07 7.54
C ARG A 137 18.38 -0.29 8.34
N VAL A 138 17.26 0.40 8.11
CA VAL A 138 15.98 0.12 8.79
C VAL A 138 15.09 -0.78 7.94
#